data_AF-A0A536XEA5-F1
#
_entry.id   AF-A0A536XEA5-F1
#
_cell.length_a   1.000
_cell.length_b   1.000
_cell.length_c   1.000
_cell.angle_alpha   90.00
_cell.angle_beta   90.00
_cell.angle_gamma   90.00
#
_symmetry.space_group_name_H-M   'P 1'
#
loop_
_entity.id
_entity.type
_entity.pdbx_description
1 polymer ?
#
loop_
_entity_poly.entity_id
_entity_poly.type
_entity_poly.pdbx_seq_one_letter_code
_entity_poly.pdbx_strand_id
1 'polypeptide(L)'
;MRTANFSSTTRRRPTRNAKPDKQWARQQPQLAGVCGTGACGAGGTCPAGQTCDAQTNICRNNAQQFCDFSAGGCGTGDSCQLWGGGIPKYGDYNGNACAQGHLYAVWASATPARAINPGIDLFFKVIDTVSPIAACKNVTTQTDAGVCTASGVSIDNGSTDPDNDTFTLAQTPPGPYAKGTTSVKLTITDQNGQTASCNANVTVNDLEKPIITCLSPKLECTSPGGAVVAKLIDTVSDNCAIQSKGCTPAEGSTFPLGVDPFTCTATDTSNNTNSCTSKVTVTDTTPPVIKSIVPDPDTLWAPNHKFVPVSIVATATDVCDAAPTCKIDSVTSNEPVLDPGSGNTTPDWFIDNPGPKASPATLGVQLRAERSGTGIGRIYTVNVSCSDKSGNTSTGKTTVSVSHDQGS
;
A
#
# COMPACT_ATOMS: atom_id res chain seq x y z
N MET A 1 14.87 27.35 -35.50
CA MET A 1 15.50 28.63 -35.89
C MET A 1 14.91 29.75 -35.05
N ARG A 2 15.62 30.15 -33.98
CA ARG A 2 15.43 31.41 -33.25
C ARG A 2 16.84 31.93 -32.96
N THR A 3 17.10 33.15 -33.40
CA THR A 3 18.36 33.88 -33.33
C THR A 3 18.39 34.82 -32.13
N ALA A 4 19.52 34.88 -31.42
CA ALA A 4 20.05 36.05 -30.68
C ALA A 4 21.45 35.67 -30.14
N ASN A 5 22.53 36.07 -30.80
CA ASN A 5 23.35 37.27 -30.55
C ASN A 5 24.24 37.18 -29.30
N PHE A 6 25.50 36.79 -29.55
CA PHE A 6 26.65 37.08 -28.68
C PHE A 6 27.05 38.56 -28.83
N SER A 7 27.17 39.27 -27.71
CA SER A 7 27.88 40.56 -27.64
C SER A 7 29.01 40.41 -26.62
N SER A 8 30.24 40.50 -27.11
CA SER A 8 31.45 40.61 -26.30
C SER A 8 31.74 42.08 -26.06
N THR A 9 31.90 42.48 -24.79
CA THR A 9 32.44 43.80 -24.43
C THR A 9 33.40 43.67 -23.26
N THR A 10 34.68 43.62 -23.62
CA THR A 10 35.80 44.39 -23.05
C THR A 10 35.70 44.82 -21.58
N ARG A 11 36.34 44.09 -20.66
CA ARG A 11 36.70 44.62 -19.32
C ARG A 11 38.00 45.41 -19.41
N ARG A 12 37.91 46.74 -19.32
CA ARG A 12 39.05 47.61 -18.97
C ARG A 12 39.21 47.66 -17.44
N ARG A 13 40.43 47.44 -16.95
CA ARG A 13 40.92 48.01 -15.67
C ARG A 13 41.08 49.54 -15.87
N PRO A 14 40.79 50.38 -14.86
CA PRO A 14 41.89 50.81 -13.98
C PRO A 14 41.54 51.13 -12.50
N THR A 15 42.52 50.81 -11.65
CA THR A 15 42.98 51.44 -10.39
C THR A 15 42.01 52.14 -9.42
N ARG A 16 42.01 51.68 -8.16
CA ARG A 16 42.22 52.55 -6.99
C ARG A 16 42.61 51.75 -5.74
N ASN A 17 43.65 52.26 -5.07
CA ASN A 17 43.90 52.05 -3.65
C ASN A 17 42.59 52.16 -2.85
N ALA A 18 42.17 51.08 -2.22
CA ALA A 18 41.30 51.11 -1.06
C ALA A 18 41.90 50.13 -0.05
N LYS A 19 42.40 50.68 1.06
CA LYS A 19 42.70 49.89 2.26
C LYS A 19 41.44 49.09 2.61
N PRO A 20 41.52 47.81 3.02
CA PRO A 20 40.35 47.15 3.57
C PRO A 20 39.87 47.95 4.78
N ASP A 21 38.60 48.33 4.73
CA ASP A 21 37.92 49.05 5.79
C ASP A 21 38.10 48.30 7.11
N LYS A 22 38.53 49.05 8.13
CA LYS A 22 38.63 48.62 9.52
C LYS A 22 37.23 48.46 10.13
N GLN A 23 36.40 47.58 9.58
CA GLN A 23 35.05 47.31 10.09
C GLN A 23 34.86 45.90 10.68
N TRP A 24 35.87 45.03 10.67
CA TRP A 24 35.85 43.80 11.48
C TRP A 24 36.26 44.02 12.95
N ALA A 25 36.61 45.26 13.33
CA ALA A 25 36.80 45.62 14.72
C ALA A 25 35.46 46.10 15.30
N ARG A 26 34.66 45.16 15.80
CA ARG A 26 33.63 45.29 16.88
C ARG A 26 32.43 44.36 16.63
N GLN A 27 32.65 43.06 16.76
CA GLN A 27 31.76 42.27 17.59
C GLN A 27 32.68 41.44 18.49
N GLN A 28 33.19 42.11 19.52
CA GLN A 28 33.84 41.38 20.60
C GLN A 28 32.74 40.56 21.28
N PRO A 29 32.97 39.29 21.65
CA PRO A 29 32.08 38.64 22.60
C PRO A 29 31.99 39.58 23.81
N GLN A 30 30.77 40.00 24.14
CA GLN A 30 30.54 40.77 25.34
C GLN A 30 30.87 39.83 26.50
N LEU A 31 32.13 39.83 26.94
CA LEU A 31 32.54 39.13 28.13
C LEU A 31 31.86 39.83 29.30
N ALA A 32 30.66 39.37 29.65
CA ALA A 32 30.04 39.65 30.94
C ALA A 32 30.83 38.88 32.01
N GLY A 33 32.00 39.40 32.37
CA GLY A 33 32.86 38.84 33.41
C GLY A 33 32.45 39.37 34.78
N VAL A 34 32.35 38.48 35.76
CA VAL A 34 32.21 38.85 37.18
C VAL A 34 33.59 38.86 37.82
N CYS A 35 34.00 39.99 38.41
CA CYS A 35 35.31 40.16 39.05
C CYS A 35 35.34 39.55 40.47
N GLY A 36 36.42 38.86 40.84
CA GLY A 36 36.66 38.36 42.19
C GLY A 36 38.10 37.92 42.44
N THR A 37 38.40 37.57 43.69
CA THR A 37 39.77 37.38 44.22
C THR A 37 40.20 35.92 44.34
N GLY A 38 39.40 34.99 43.83
CA GLY A 38 39.65 33.54 43.90
C GLY A 38 38.39 32.70 43.64
N ALA A 39 38.55 31.45 43.25
CA ALA A 39 37.46 30.47 43.25
C ALA A 39 37.04 30.12 44.69
N CYS A 40 35.78 29.79 44.89
CA CYS A 40 35.35 29.32 46.21
C CYS A 40 36.01 27.97 46.54
N GLY A 41 36.53 27.86 47.75
CA GLY A 41 37.03 26.61 48.31
C GLY A 41 35.89 25.63 48.60
N ALA A 42 36.26 24.39 48.94
CA ALA A 42 35.31 23.35 49.32
C ALA A 42 34.36 23.86 50.43
N GLY A 43 33.05 23.67 50.22
CA GLY A 43 32.00 24.18 51.11
C GLY A 43 31.66 25.67 50.94
N GLY A 44 32.03 26.30 49.82
CA GLY A 44 31.72 27.72 49.55
C GLY A 44 32.56 28.69 50.38
N THR A 45 33.74 28.24 50.82
CA THR A 45 34.62 29.01 51.71
C THR A 45 35.49 29.98 50.91
N CYS A 46 35.69 31.19 51.45
CA CYS A 46 36.53 32.22 50.86
C CYS A 46 37.49 32.79 51.91
N PRO A 47 38.62 33.41 51.50
CA PRO A 47 39.48 34.17 52.40
C PRO A 47 38.71 35.18 53.27
N ALA A 48 39.22 35.46 54.47
CA ALA A 48 38.53 36.30 55.45
C ALA A 48 38.12 37.66 54.86
N GLY A 49 36.83 38.03 55.02
CA GLY A 49 36.25 39.26 54.48
C GLY A 49 35.56 39.10 53.12
N GLN A 50 35.52 37.89 52.56
CA GLN A 50 34.88 37.58 51.28
C GLN A 50 33.66 36.66 51.44
N THR A 51 32.71 36.79 50.53
CA THR A 51 31.56 35.89 50.37
C THR A 51 31.65 35.18 49.02
N CYS A 52 31.41 33.86 49.02
CA CYS A 52 31.28 33.09 47.80
C CYS A 52 29.97 33.44 47.09
N ASP A 53 30.05 33.82 45.81
CA ASP A 53 28.86 33.96 44.97
C ASP A 53 28.38 32.59 44.48
N ALA A 54 27.18 32.21 44.90
CA ALA A 54 26.57 30.92 44.58
C ALA A 54 26.29 30.71 43.08
N GLN A 55 26.17 31.77 42.27
CA GLN A 55 25.91 31.65 40.82
C GLN A 55 27.20 31.47 40.01
N THR A 56 28.29 32.10 40.45
CA THR A 56 29.57 32.13 39.71
C THR A 56 30.65 31.25 40.31
N ASN A 57 30.51 30.85 41.57
CA ASN A 57 31.50 30.12 42.37
C ASN A 57 32.83 30.89 42.56
N ILE A 58 32.73 32.21 42.71
CA ILE A 58 33.85 33.15 42.86
C ILE A 58 33.71 33.92 44.18
N CYS A 59 34.82 34.15 44.88
CA CYS A 59 34.89 34.93 46.12
C CYS A 59 34.87 36.44 45.86
N ARG A 60 34.01 37.18 46.58
CA ARG A 60 33.79 38.63 46.45
C ARG A 60 33.99 39.38 47.77
N ASN A 61 34.62 40.55 47.75
CA ASN A 61 34.86 41.41 48.92
C ASN A 61 33.71 42.43 49.17
N ASN A 62 32.43 42.04 49.34
CA ASN A 62 31.27 42.93 49.67
C ASN A 62 31.03 44.23 48.84
N ALA A 63 31.94 44.63 47.98
CA ALA A 63 31.86 45.71 47.02
C ALA A 63 31.43 45.08 45.70
N GLN A 64 30.35 45.57 45.13
CA GLN A 64 29.96 45.23 43.77
C GLN A 64 31.04 45.78 42.81
N GLN A 65 32.11 45.02 42.61
CA GLN A 65 33.15 45.35 41.63
C GLN A 65 32.60 44.99 40.24
N PHE A 66 31.92 45.95 39.62
CA PHE A 66 31.76 45.97 38.17
C PHE A 66 33.06 46.54 37.60
N CYS A 67 33.88 45.69 36.99
CA CYS A 67 34.97 46.16 36.14
C CYS A 67 34.36 46.50 34.78
N ASP A 68 33.95 47.75 34.57
CA ASP A 68 33.64 48.24 33.23
C ASP A 68 34.97 48.48 32.51
N PHE A 69 35.27 47.66 31.50
CA PHE A 69 36.42 47.84 30.62
C PHE A 69 36.11 48.80 29.45
N SER A 70 35.13 49.70 29.61
CA SER A 70 34.94 50.80 28.68
C SER A 70 36.20 51.69 28.69
N ALA A 71 36.73 51.96 27.49
CA ALA A 71 38.04 52.58 27.28
C ALA A 71 38.12 54.08 27.67
N GLY A 72 37.38 54.53 28.69
CA GLY A 72 37.46 55.90 29.16
C GLY A 72 36.66 56.13 30.41
N GLY A 73 37.34 56.23 31.55
CA GLY A 73 36.71 56.76 32.76
C GLY A 73 37.37 56.36 34.08
N CYS A 74 38.62 56.77 34.32
CA CYS A 74 39.09 56.97 35.69
C CYS A 74 39.23 58.48 35.93
N GLY A 75 38.69 58.96 37.06
CA GLY A 75 38.71 60.38 37.43
C GLY A 75 40.13 60.92 37.62
N THR A 76 40.28 62.24 37.55
CA THR A 76 41.57 62.95 37.65
C THR A 76 42.31 62.57 38.94
N GLY A 77 43.35 61.74 38.80
CA GLY A 77 44.20 61.26 39.89
C GLY A 77 44.56 59.78 39.80
N ASP A 78 43.71 58.96 39.18
CA ASP A 78 43.90 57.52 39.07
C ASP A 78 44.18 57.10 37.62
N SER A 79 45.34 56.50 37.37
CA SER A 79 45.63 55.82 36.11
C SER A 79 45.43 54.31 36.29
N CYS A 80 44.30 53.77 35.82
CA CYS A 80 44.22 52.34 35.50
C CYS A 80 45.02 52.11 34.21
N GLN A 81 46.33 51.99 34.35
CA GLN A 81 47.19 51.47 33.28
C GLN A 81 47.50 50.00 33.58
N LEU A 82 47.05 49.12 32.69
CA LEU A 82 47.66 47.79 32.55
C LEU A 82 49.11 48.02 32.12
N TRP A 83 50.06 47.85 33.03
CA TRP A 83 51.47 48.06 32.73
C TRP A 83 52.00 46.90 31.89
N GLY A 84 52.07 47.18 30.59
CA GLY A 84 52.59 46.32 29.53
C GLY A 84 51.94 46.84 28.25
N GLY A 85 52.66 47.63 27.46
CA GLY A 85 52.17 48.31 26.25
C GLY A 85 51.83 47.36 25.08
N GLY A 86 51.05 46.32 25.35
CA GLY A 86 50.43 45.44 24.36
C GLY A 86 48.92 45.49 24.52
N ILE A 87 48.23 45.39 23.39
CA ILE A 87 46.81 45.02 23.31
C ILE A 87 46.57 43.86 24.30
N PRO A 88 45.49 43.85 25.11
CA PRO A 88 45.21 42.74 26.02
C PRO A 88 45.36 41.42 25.27
N LYS A 89 46.31 40.58 25.71
CA LYS A 89 46.49 39.24 25.16
C LYS A 89 45.36 38.40 25.73
N TYR A 90 44.39 38.07 24.90
CA TYR A 90 43.32 37.14 25.24
C TYR A 90 43.94 35.72 25.26
N GLY A 91 44.21 35.18 26.46
CA GLY A 91 44.75 33.85 26.62
C GLY A 91 45.31 33.51 28.00
N ASP A 92 45.77 32.27 28.17
CA ASP A 92 46.55 31.86 29.36
C ASP A 92 47.86 32.66 29.51
N TYR A 93 48.62 32.42 30.58
CA TYR A 93 49.90 33.11 30.85
C TYR A 93 50.92 33.03 29.68
N ASN A 94 50.70 32.11 28.74
CA ASN A 94 51.54 31.89 27.56
C ASN A 94 50.94 32.47 26.26
N GLY A 95 49.78 33.13 26.32
CA GLY A 95 49.09 33.71 25.16
C GLY A 95 48.33 32.69 24.30
N ASN A 96 47.99 31.53 24.84
CA ASN A 96 47.12 30.56 24.17
C ASN A 96 45.66 31.00 24.29
N ALA A 97 44.89 30.92 23.19
CA ALA A 97 43.47 31.28 23.16
C ALA A 97 42.70 30.61 24.32
N CYS A 98 41.76 31.36 24.92
CA CYS A 98 41.01 30.90 26.10
C CYS A 98 40.19 29.63 25.77
N ALA A 99 40.49 28.54 26.47
CA ALA A 99 39.68 27.33 26.47
C ALA A 99 38.50 27.50 27.46
N GLN A 100 37.35 26.95 27.09
CA GLN A 100 36.11 27.06 27.85
C GLN A 100 36.23 26.47 29.27
N GLY A 101 35.49 27.03 30.24
CA GLY A 101 35.40 26.49 31.60
C GLY A 101 36.62 26.74 32.51
N HIS A 102 37.68 27.37 32.01
CA HIS A 102 38.85 27.72 32.81
C HIS A 102 38.73 29.08 33.51
N LEU A 103 39.24 29.14 34.74
CA LEU A 103 39.43 30.36 35.52
C LEU A 103 40.75 31.02 35.09
N TYR A 104 40.69 32.24 34.59
CA TYR A 104 41.88 32.98 34.14
C TYR A 104 42.22 34.09 35.12
N ALA A 105 43.47 34.11 35.60
CA ALA A 105 44.01 35.16 36.47
C ALA A 105 44.71 36.24 35.63
N VAL A 106 44.31 37.51 35.81
CA VAL A 106 45.06 38.66 35.29
C VAL A 106 45.70 39.40 36.46
N TRP A 107 47.01 39.65 36.37
CA TRP A 107 47.74 40.39 37.39
C TRP A 107 47.52 41.90 37.22
N ALA A 108 46.94 42.56 38.21
CA ALA A 108 46.88 44.02 38.27
C ALA A 108 47.65 44.50 39.51
N SER A 109 48.77 45.20 39.31
CA SER A 109 49.46 45.89 40.41
C SER A 109 48.92 47.31 40.54
N ALA A 110 48.27 47.60 41.66
CA ALA A 110 48.03 48.97 42.07
C ALA A 110 49.19 49.38 43.00
N THR A 111 49.96 50.40 42.62
CA THR A 111 50.77 51.13 43.60
C THR A 111 50.23 52.54 43.72
N PRO A 112 50.14 53.05 44.95
CA PRO A 112 51.02 54.15 45.30
C PRO A 112 52.18 53.60 46.13
N ALA A 113 53.34 54.25 46.03
CA ALA A 113 54.52 53.89 46.80
C ALA A 113 54.18 53.63 48.28
N ARG A 114 54.55 52.42 48.77
CA ARG A 114 54.37 51.87 50.14
C ARG A 114 53.00 51.25 50.49
N ALA A 115 52.66 50.13 49.84
CA ALA A 115 51.90 49.06 50.49
C ALA A 115 52.53 47.70 50.17
N ILE A 116 52.80 46.91 51.20
CA ILE A 116 53.09 45.48 51.06
C ILE A 116 51.72 44.83 50.87
N ASN A 117 51.29 44.59 49.63
CA ASN A 117 50.05 43.87 49.36
C ASN A 117 50.34 42.81 48.29
N PRO A 118 49.98 41.52 48.51
CA PRO A 118 50.13 40.50 47.50
C PRO A 118 49.25 40.88 46.30
N GLY A 119 49.74 40.62 45.09
CA GLY A 119 49.00 40.91 43.87
C GLY A 119 47.58 40.35 43.93
N ILE A 120 46.62 41.13 43.43
CA ILE A 120 45.25 40.64 43.29
C ILE A 120 45.19 39.85 41.99
N ASP A 121 44.97 38.55 42.10
CA ASP A 121 44.61 37.71 40.97
C ASP A 121 43.13 37.95 40.65
N LEU A 122 42.85 38.54 39.48
CA LEU A 122 41.49 38.73 38.98
C LEU A 122 41.05 37.50 38.20
N PHE A 123 40.05 36.79 38.71
CA PHE A 123 39.50 35.60 38.05
C PHE A 123 38.27 35.94 37.22
N PHE A 124 38.27 35.59 35.93
CA PHE A 124 37.09 35.68 35.06
C PHE A 124 36.59 34.29 34.71
N LYS A 125 35.27 34.07 34.83
CA LYS A 125 34.58 32.94 34.21
C LYS A 125 34.08 33.41 32.84
N VAL A 126 34.60 32.82 31.77
CA VAL A 126 34.02 32.99 30.43
C VAL A 126 32.71 32.20 30.41
N ILE A 127 31.59 32.91 30.26
CA ILE A 127 30.27 32.31 30.09
C ILE A 127 29.95 32.40 28.61
N ASP A 128 29.66 31.26 28.01
CA ASP A 128 29.09 31.22 26.68
C ASP A 128 27.61 31.63 26.76
N THR A 129 27.25 32.59 25.92
CA THR A 129 25.90 33.15 25.81
C THR A 129 25.39 33.17 24.37
N VAL A 130 26.13 32.55 23.43
CA VAL A 130 25.73 32.50 22.02
C VAL A 130 25.03 31.19 21.76
N SER A 131 23.72 31.24 21.55
CA SER A 131 22.94 30.04 21.24
C SER A 131 23.22 29.54 19.81
N PRO A 132 23.05 28.23 19.55
CA PRO A 132 23.16 27.68 18.21
C PRO A 132 22.08 28.25 17.27
N ILE A 133 22.25 28.05 15.96
CA ILE A 133 21.30 28.45 14.92
C ILE A 133 20.65 27.20 14.32
N ALA A 134 19.34 27.03 14.57
CA ALA A 134 18.57 25.94 14.01
C ALA A 134 18.10 26.26 12.57
N ALA A 135 18.48 25.41 11.61
CA ALA A 135 18.07 25.49 10.22
C ALA A 135 17.24 24.27 9.84
N CYS A 136 15.99 24.49 9.45
CA CYS A 136 15.06 23.41 9.08
C CYS A 136 14.71 23.46 7.58
N LYS A 137 14.40 22.29 7.01
CA LYS A 137 13.80 22.15 5.68
C LYS A 137 12.58 21.23 5.73
N ASN A 138 11.56 21.56 4.92
CA ASN A 138 10.49 20.61 4.66
C ASN A 138 11.05 19.42 3.87
N VAL A 139 10.58 18.22 4.19
CA VAL A 139 11.01 16.98 3.54
C VAL A 139 9.79 16.26 2.97
N THR A 140 9.90 15.83 1.72
CA THR A 140 8.93 14.92 1.10
C THR A 140 9.63 13.60 0.83
N THR A 141 9.10 12.50 1.33
CA THR A 141 9.66 11.14 1.17
C THR A 141 8.55 10.14 0.89
N GLN A 142 8.95 8.89 0.67
CA GLN A 142 8.04 7.74 0.53
C GLN A 142 8.05 6.90 1.80
N THR A 143 7.00 6.09 1.99
CA THR A 143 7.01 4.99 2.96
C THR A 143 8.14 4.01 2.69
N ASP A 144 8.69 3.41 3.75
CA ASP A 144 9.65 2.32 3.61
C ASP A 144 8.93 1.07 3.06
N ALA A 145 9.67 0.21 2.37
CA ALA A 145 9.09 -0.97 1.72
C ALA A 145 8.36 -1.87 2.74
N GLY A 146 7.10 -2.21 2.46
CA GLY A 146 6.31 -3.11 3.29
C GLY A 146 5.78 -2.52 4.61
N VAL A 147 6.03 -1.24 4.91
CA VAL A 147 5.47 -0.56 6.10
C VAL A 147 4.89 0.82 5.77
N CYS A 148 3.79 1.21 6.42
CA CYS A 148 3.13 2.51 6.17
C CYS A 148 3.80 3.72 6.87
N THR A 149 5.13 3.70 6.99
CA THR A 149 5.92 4.74 7.68
C THR A 149 7.26 4.98 6.99
N ALA A 150 7.86 6.15 7.16
CA ALA A 150 9.20 6.48 6.69
C ALA A 150 10.18 6.65 7.87
N SER A 151 11.26 5.89 7.89
CA SER A 151 12.34 5.98 8.88
C SER A 151 13.52 6.83 8.37
N GLY A 152 14.41 7.24 9.28
CA GLY A 152 15.65 7.95 8.91
C GLY A 152 15.47 9.36 8.33
N VAL A 153 14.29 9.95 8.44
CA VAL A 153 14.01 11.28 7.88
C VAL A 153 14.53 12.39 8.81
N SER A 154 15.42 13.23 8.28
CA SER A 154 15.94 14.42 8.97
C SER A 154 15.42 15.71 8.35
N ILE A 155 14.86 16.58 9.19
CA ILE A 155 14.45 17.95 8.83
C ILE A 155 15.58 18.98 8.97
N ASP A 156 16.76 18.57 9.43
CA ASP A 156 17.92 19.46 9.53
C ASP A 156 18.38 19.93 8.14
N ASN A 157 18.69 21.21 8.06
CA ASN A 157 19.13 21.90 6.87
C ASN A 157 20.51 22.56 7.06
N GLY A 158 21.39 21.87 7.80
CA GLY A 158 22.73 22.38 8.08
C GLY A 158 22.70 23.43 9.19
N SER A 159 22.15 23.05 10.34
CA SER A 159 22.23 23.87 11.55
C SER A 159 23.68 24.08 11.98
N THR A 160 23.96 25.22 12.63
CA THR A 160 25.33 25.64 12.95
C THR A 160 25.41 26.27 14.33
N ASP A 161 26.61 26.27 14.90
CA ASP A 161 26.92 27.06 16.09
C ASP A 161 27.89 28.20 15.71
N PRO A 162 27.59 29.48 16.02
CA PRO A 162 28.44 30.61 15.64
C PRO A 162 29.84 30.58 16.26
N ASP A 163 29.97 29.92 17.40
CA ASP A 163 31.19 29.87 18.21
C ASP A 163 31.95 28.56 17.96
N ASN A 164 31.39 27.72 17.08
CA ASN A 164 31.88 26.41 16.67
C ASN A 164 31.91 25.39 17.83
N ASP A 165 30.98 25.56 18.77
CA ASP A 165 30.71 24.61 19.83
C ASP A 165 30.06 23.33 19.28
N THR A 166 30.30 22.21 19.95
CA THR A 166 29.62 20.96 19.61
C THR A 166 28.18 21.01 20.08
N PHE A 167 27.27 20.43 19.30
CA PHE A 167 25.84 20.41 19.63
C PHE A 167 25.19 19.08 19.30
N THR A 168 24.02 18.86 19.90
CA THR A 168 23.16 17.69 19.67
C THR A 168 21.87 18.11 18.96
N LEU A 169 21.30 17.19 18.18
CA LEU A 169 20.06 17.40 17.41
C LEU A 169 18.98 16.46 17.95
N ALA A 170 17.80 16.98 18.22
CA ALA A 170 16.62 16.21 18.64
C ALA A 170 15.39 16.62 17.83
N GLN A 171 14.71 15.63 17.21
CA GLN A 171 13.46 15.83 16.49
C GLN A 171 12.28 15.39 17.35
N THR A 172 11.20 16.18 17.39
CA THR A 172 9.97 15.86 18.11
C THR A 172 8.74 16.13 17.23
N PRO A 173 7.87 15.13 16.98
CA PRO A 173 8.02 13.73 17.39
C PRO A 173 9.24 13.05 16.74
N PRO A 174 9.88 12.07 17.40
CA PRO A 174 10.88 11.24 16.75
C PRO A 174 10.21 10.39 15.66
N GLY A 175 10.93 10.12 14.56
CA GLY A 175 10.49 9.17 13.55
C GLY A 175 10.48 7.72 14.06
N PRO A 176 9.90 6.77 13.29
CA PRO A 176 9.44 6.93 11.91
C PRO A 176 8.12 7.71 11.79
N TYR A 177 7.94 8.39 10.65
CA TYR A 177 6.75 9.21 10.38
C TYR A 177 5.73 8.42 9.56
N ALA A 178 4.47 8.41 9.99
CA ALA A 178 3.38 7.77 9.23
C ALA A 178 3.06 8.52 7.93
N LYS A 179 2.43 7.82 6.98
CA LYS A 179 1.85 8.43 5.77
C LYS A 179 1.05 9.70 6.11
N GLY A 180 1.26 10.75 5.32
CA GLY A 180 0.64 12.06 5.50
C GLY A 180 1.67 13.13 5.88
N THR A 181 1.20 14.26 6.43
CA THR A 181 2.06 15.36 6.84
C THR A 181 2.18 15.41 8.35
N THR A 182 3.41 15.30 8.86
CA THR A 182 3.75 15.47 10.29
C THR A 182 4.53 16.77 10.47
N SER A 183 4.09 17.63 11.38
CA SER A 183 4.87 18.80 11.79
C SER A 183 5.91 18.38 12.83
N VAL A 184 7.19 18.64 12.56
CA VAL A 184 8.32 18.21 13.37
C VAL A 184 9.08 19.43 13.85
N LYS A 185 9.39 19.45 15.15
CA LYS A 185 10.28 20.43 15.78
C LYS A 185 11.69 19.86 15.86
N LEU A 186 12.66 20.55 15.29
CA LEU A 186 14.09 20.31 15.51
C LEU A 186 14.54 21.19 16.67
N THR A 187 15.14 20.58 17.70
CA THR A 187 15.77 21.28 18.81
C THR A 187 17.25 20.96 18.81
N ILE A 188 18.07 22.00 18.98
CA ILE A 188 19.51 21.93 19.02
C ILE A 188 19.95 22.35 20.40
N THR A 189 20.90 21.64 20.98
CA THR A 189 21.47 21.97 22.27
C THR A 189 22.98 21.90 22.18
N ASP A 190 23.64 23.05 22.40
CA ASP A 190 25.10 23.13 22.46
C ASP A 190 25.64 22.42 23.73
N GLN A 191 26.96 22.28 23.82
CA GLN A 191 27.63 21.65 24.98
C GLN A 191 27.46 22.44 26.29
N ASN A 192 26.98 23.68 26.21
CA ASN A 192 26.76 24.61 27.31
C ASN A 192 25.30 24.65 27.77
N GLY A 193 24.42 23.92 27.08
CA GLY A 193 23.00 23.81 27.38
C GLY A 193 22.13 24.91 26.77
N GLN A 194 22.65 25.77 25.90
CA GLN A 194 21.83 26.73 25.17
C GLN A 194 21.13 26.04 24.01
N THR A 195 19.93 26.52 23.68
CA THR A 195 19.08 25.83 22.73
C THR A 195 18.49 26.75 21.67
N ALA A 196 18.38 26.24 20.45
CA ALA A 196 17.57 26.83 19.40
C ALA A 196 16.65 25.78 18.78
N SER A 197 15.55 26.23 18.20
CA SER A 197 14.62 25.33 17.54
C SER A 197 13.94 25.93 16.32
N CYS A 198 13.62 25.09 15.35
CA CYS A 198 12.81 25.43 14.20
C CYS A 198 11.82 24.30 13.90
N ASN A 199 10.78 24.61 13.12
CA ASN A 199 9.78 23.64 12.71
C ASN A 199 9.85 23.43 11.19
N ALA A 200 9.62 22.20 10.76
CA ALA A 200 9.39 21.86 9.37
C ALA A 200 8.39 20.71 9.24
N ASN A 201 7.85 20.56 8.05
CA ASN A 201 6.91 19.49 7.74
C ASN A 201 7.64 18.31 7.08
N VAL A 202 7.34 17.12 7.56
CA VAL A 202 7.66 15.86 6.87
C VAL A 202 6.39 15.36 6.19
N THR A 203 6.41 15.25 4.87
CA THR A 203 5.33 14.68 4.07
C THR A 203 5.75 13.30 3.57
N VAL A 204 5.05 12.26 4.03
CA VAL A 204 5.27 10.87 3.63
C VAL A 204 4.16 10.47 2.67
N ASN A 205 4.55 10.16 1.44
CA ASN A 205 3.66 9.61 0.42
C ASN A 205 3.82 8.09 0.37
N ASP A 206 2.77 7.39 -0.03
CA ASP A 206 2.85 5.97 -0.28
C ASP A 206 2.62 5.73 -1.78
N LEU A 207 3.56 5.02 -2.40
CA LEU A 207 3.59 4.68 -3.83
C LEU A 207 3.64 3.16 -4.06
N GLU A 208 3.66 2.36 -2.99
CA GLU A 208 3.63 0.91 -3.12
C GLU A 208 2.22 0.51 -3.56
N LYS A 209 2.11 -0.42 -4.50
CA LYS A 209 0.81 -0.86 -5.00
C LYS A 209 0.31 -2.02 -4.15
N PRO A 210 -1.02 -2.16 -3.99
CA PRO A 210 -1.60 -3.35 -3.40
C PRO A 210 -1.12 -4.64 -4.07
N ILE A 211 -0.97 -5.68 -3.27
CA ILE A 211 -0.84 -7.06 -3.73
C ILE A 211 -2.24 -7.68 -3.72
N ILE A 212 -2.70 -8.18 -4.86
CA ILE A 212 -3.99 -8.86 -5.03
C ILE A 212 -3.79 -10.18 -5.76
N THR A 213 -4.43 -11.25 -5.29
CA THR A 213 -4.43 -12.56 -5.94
C THR A 213 -5.87 -13.05 -6.17
N CYS A 214 -6.08 -13.74 -7.28
CA CYS A 214 -7.39 -14.19 -7.74
C CYS A 214 -7.48 -15.72 -7.66
N LEU A 215 -8.67 -16.24 -7.31
CA LEU A 215 -8.98 -17.66 -7.37
C LEU A 215 -9.19 -18.13 -8.82
N SER A 216 -9.22 -19.45 -9.06
CA SER A 216 -9.67 -20.06 -10.33
C SER A 216 -10.80 -21.07 -10.06
N PRO A 217 -12.03 -20.61 -9.74
CA PRO A 217 -13.10 -21.50 -9.30
C PRO A 217 -13.52 -22.49 -10.41
N LYS A 218 -13.80 -23.73 -9.99
CA LYS A 218 -14.41 -24.76 -10.83
C LYS A 218 -15.70 -25.22 -10.15
N LEU A 219 -16.83 -25.10 -10.83
CA LEU A 219 -18.14 -25.40 -10.26
C LEU A 219 -18.96 -26.25 -11.21
N GLU A 220 -19.87 -27.01 -10.63
CA GLU A 220 -20.96 -27.60 -11.37
C GLU A 220 -22.04 -26.55 -11.61
N CYS A 221 -22.62 -26.59 -12.81
CA CYS A 221 -23.74 -25.76 -13.16
C CYS A 221 -24.98 -26.10 -12.29
N THR A 222 -25.76 -25.08 -11.95
CA THR A 222 -26.91 -25.19 -11.02
C THR A 222 -28.21 -24.63 -11.59
N SER A 223 -28.15 -24.08 -12.80
CA SER A 223 -29.29 -23.52 -13.53
C SER A 223 -28.94 -23.39 -15.01
N PRO A 224 -29.91 -23.16 -15.91
CA PRO A 224 -29.61 -22.89 -17.32
C PRO A 224 -28.77 -21.62 -17.56
N GLY A 225 -28.70 -20.72 -16.57
CA GLY A 225 -27.83 -19.55 -16.58
C GLY A 225 -26.40 -19.82 -16.12
N GLY A 226 -26.09 -21.05 -15.67
CA GLY A 226 -24.79 -21.48 -15.14
C GLY A 226 -24.75 -21.57 -13.62
N ALA A 227 -23.65 -21.10 -13.00
CA ALA A 227 -23.41 -21.19 -11.57
C ALA A 227 -23.04 -19.85 -10.93
N VAL A 228 -23.54 -19.60 -9.72
CA VAL A 228 -23.19 -18.41 -8.93
C VAL A 228 -21.83 -18.61 -8.26
N VAL A 229 -20.94 -17.64 -8.40
CA VAL A 229 -19.58 -17.69 -7.80
C VAL A 229 -19.48 -16.71 -6.64
N ALA A 230 -19.47 -17.24 -5.41
CA ALA A 230 -19.49 -16.42 -4.19
C ALA A 230 -18.19 -15.65 -3.92
N LYS A 231 -17.03 -16.15 -4.38
CA LYS A 231 -15.71 -15.58 -4.08
C LYS A 231 -14.79 -15.70 -5.28
N LEU A 232 -14.10 -14.61 -5.61
CA LEU A 232 -13.17 -14.48 -6.74
C LEU A 232 -11.79 -13.98 -6.30
N ILE A 233 -11.71 -13.16 -5.25
CA ILE A 233 -10.44 -12.68 -4.67
C ILE A 233 -9.94 -13.69 -3.64
N ASP A 234 -8.71 -14.15 -3.76
CA ASP A 234 -8.09 -15.02 -2.75
C ASP A 234 -7.54 -14.19 -1.58
N THR A 235 -6.50 -13.39 -1.86
CA THR A 235 -5.86 -12.49 -0.89
C THR A 235 -5.72 -11.08 -1.45
N VAL A 236 -5.72 -10.10 -0.53
CA VAL A 236 -5.44 -8.71 -0.82
C VAL A 236 -4.73 -8.08 0.37
N SER A 237 -3.63 -7.38 0.13
CA SER A 237 -2.82 -6.73 1.15
C SER A 237 -2.06 -5.55 0.57
N ASP A 238 -1.60 -4.65 1.44
CA ASP A 238 -0.78 -3.51 1.09
C ASP A 238 0.09 -3.14 2.31
N ASN A 239 1.18 -2.38 2.11
CA ASN A 239 2.00 -1.86 3.21
C ASN A 239 1.20 -0.85 4.06
N CYS A 240 0.27 -0.14 3.43
CA CYS A 240 -0.72 0.73 4.03
C CYS A 240 -2.13 0.07 4.01
N ALA A 241 -3.17 0.86 4.24
CA ALA A 241 -4.55 0.36 4.24
C ALA A 241 -5.12 0.25 2.82
N ILE A 242 -5.85 -0.83 2.56
CA ILE A 242 -6.69 -0.99 1.36
C ILE A 242 -7.93 -0.10 1.49
N GLN A 243 -8.22 0.71 0.46
CA GLN A 243 -9.41 1.55 0.40
C GLN A 243 -10.59 0.82 -0.23
N SER A 244 -10.37 0.12 -1.36
CA SER A 244 -11.43 -0.59 -2.08
C SER A 244 -10.90 -1.79 -2.85
N LYS A 245 -11.79 -2.74 -3.11
CA LYS A 245 -11.55 -3.90 -3.96
C LYS A 245 -12.84 -4.33 -4.64
N GLY A 246 -12.74 -4.89 -5.84
CA GLY A 246 -13.90 -5.40 -6.57
C GLY A 246 -13.48 -6.16 -7.83
N CYS A 247 -14.42 -6.91 -8.38
CA CYS A 247 -14.22 -7.71 -9.58
C CYS A 247 -15.26 -7.38 -10.65
N THR A 248 -14.90 -7.68 -11.90
CA THR A 248 -15.81 -7.66 -13.04
C THR A 248 -15.67 -8.99 -13.80
N PRO A 249 -16.73 -9.84 -13.82
CA PRO A 249 -17.97 -9.72 -13.04
C PRO A 249 -17.76 -9.70 -11.51
N ALA A 250 -18.71 -9.14 -10.77
CA ALA A 250 -18.61 -9.02 -9.31
C ALA A 250 -18.72 -10.39 -8.61
N GLU A 251 -18.15 -10.49 -7.41
CA GLU A 251 -18.41 -11.64 -6.54
C GLU A 251 -19.93 -11.78 -6.29
N GLY A 252 -20.44 -13.00 -6.34
CA GLY A 252 -21.86 -13.30 -6.31
C GLY A 252 -22.55 -13.26 -7.68
N SER A 253 -21.84 -12.96 -8.78
CA SER A 253 -22.40 -13.05 -10.14
C SER A 253 -22.58 -14.50 -10.58
N THR A 254 -23.51 -14.72 -11.50
CA THR A 254 -23.67 -15.99 -12.22
C THR A 254 -22.74 -16.02 -13.43
N PHE A 255 -21.95 -17.08 -13.56
CA PHE A 255 -21.13 -17.36 -14.74
C PHE A 255 -21.78 -18.48 -15.56
N PRO A 256 -21.88 -18.33 -16.90
CA PRO A 256 -22.50 -19.32 -17.76
C PRO A 256 -21.66 -20.60 -17.85
N LEU A 257 -22.22 -21.63 -18.47
CA LEU A 257 -21.52 -22.87 -18.76
C LEU A 257 -20.30 -22.60 -19.65
N GLY A 258 -19.14 -23.14 -19.28
CA GLY A 258 -17.89 -22.97 -20.02
C GLY A 258 -16.79 -22.30 -19.19
N VAL A 259 -15.93 -21.54 -19.87
CA VAL A 259 -14.78 -20.87 -19.28
C VAL A 259 -14.89 -19.37 -19.50
N ASP A 260 -15.03 -18.62 -18.42
CA ASP A 260 -15.25 -17.17 -18.46
C ASP A 260 -14.19 -16.42 -17.67
N PRO A 261 -13.56 -15.40 -18.27
CA PRO A 261 -12.56 -14.60 -17.58
C PRO A 261 -13.21 -13.60 -16.62
N PHE A 262 -12.46 -13.23 -15.59
CA PHE A 262 -12.77 -12.09 -14.73
C PHE A 262 -11.51 -11.32 -14.35
N THR A 263 -11.69 -10.06 -13.98
CA THR A 263 -10.62 -9.19 -13.49
C THR A 263 -11.03 -8.62 -12.15
N CYS A 264 -10.14 -8.69 -11.16
CA CYS A 264 -10.31 -8.00 -9.88
C CYS A 264 -9.27 -6.90 -9.73
N THR A 265 -9.67 -5.77 -9.15
CA THR A 265 -8.84 -4.60 -8.91
C THR A 265 -8.91 -4.22 -7.43
N ALA A 266 -7.77 -3.86 -6.86
CA ALA A 266 -7.67 -3.27 -5.53
C ALA A 266 -7.01 -1.88 -5.61
N THR A 267 -7.47 -1.00 -4.73
CA THR A 267 -6.98 0.38 -4.58
C THR A 267 -6.67 0.62 -3.11
N ASP A 268 -5.47 1.12 -2.78
CA ASP A 268 -5.11 1.53 -1.42
C ASP A 268 -5.65 2.93 -1.07
N THR A 269 -5.40 3.37 0.16
CA THR A 269 -5.75 4.72 0.63
C THR A 269 -4.92 5.86 0.01
N SER A 270 -3.88 5.53 -0.75
CA SER A 270 -3.00 6.45 -1.51
C SER A 270 -3.42 6.57 -2.98
N ASN A 271 -4.44 5.82 -3.39
CA ASN A 271 -4.91 5.64 -4.76
C ASN A 271 -3.93 4.88 -5.68
N ASN A 272 -2.98 4.13 -5.14
CA ASN A 272 -2.24 3.17 -5.96
C ASN A 272 -3.15 1.97 -6.23
N THR A 273 -3.05 1.43 -7.44
CA THR A 273 -3.94 0.37 -7.93
C THR A 273 -3.16 -0.80 -8.50
N ASN A 274 -3.69 -1.99 -8.30
CA ASN A 274 -3.22 -3.22 -8.91
C ASN A 274 -4.40 -4.15 -9.24
N SER A 275 -4.21 -5.07 -10.17
CA SER A 275 -5.23 -6.01 -10.60
C SER A 275 -4.70 -7.42 -10.77
N CYS A 276 -5.60 -8.40 -10.62
CA CYS A 276 -5.37 -9.79 -11.00
C CYS A 276 -6.46 -10.25 -11.98
N THR A 277 -6.08 -11.13 -12.90
CA THR A 277 -6.99 -11.74 -13.88
C THR A 277 -6.96 -13.25 -13.73
N SER A 278 -8.12 -13.88 -13.88
CA SER A 278 -8.27 -15.33 -13.79
C SER A 278 -9.54 -15.76 -14.53
N LYS A 279 -9.93 -17.03 -14.38
CA LYS A 279 -11.10 -17.61 -15.04
C LYS A 279 -11.93 -18.47 -14.09
N VAL A 280 -13.24 -18.45 -14.29
CA VAL A 280 -14.20 -19.41 -13.74
C VAL A 280 -14.39 -20.52 -14.77
N THR A 281 -14.50 -21.77 -14.32
CA THR A 281 -14.92 -22.89 -15.16
C THR A 281 -16.20 -23.48 -14.59
N VAL A 282 -17.29 -23.39 -15.36
CA VAL A 282 -18.56 -24.03 -15.02
C VAL A 282 -18.74 -25.22 -15.94
N THR A 283 -18.93 -26.41 -15.36
CA THR A 283 -19.18 -27.65 -16.09
C THR A 283 -20.57 -28.19 -15.80
N ASP A 284 -21.04 -29.03 -16.70
CA ASP A 284 -22.25 -29.82 -16.49
C ASP A 284 -21.92 -31.27 -16.84
N THR A 285 -22.00 -32.10 -15.82
CA THR A 285 -21.67 -33.52 -15.79
C THR A 285 -22.91 -34.37 -15.50
N THR A 286 -24.07 -33.74 -15.34
CA THR A 286 -25.31 -34.41 -14.96
C THR A 286 -26.16 -34.67 -16.20
N PRO A 287 -26.54 -35.93 -16.49
CA PRO A 287 -27.46 -36.22 -17.57
C PRO A 287 -28.87 -35.64 -17.36
N PRO A 288 -29.59 -35.35 -18.45
CA PRO A 288 -30.99 -34.96 -18.36
C PRO A 288 -31.84 -36.09 -17.77
N VAL A 289 -32.89 -35.74 -17.02
CA VAL A 289 -33.85 -36.71 -16.45
C VAL A 289 -35.07 -36.81 -17.35
N ILE A 290 -35.27 -37.98 -17.97
CA ILE A 290 -36.48 -38.30 -18.74
C ILE A 290 -37.68 -38.36 -17.79
N LYS A 291 -38.74 -37.61 -18.10
CA LYS A 291 -39.99 -37.56 -17.33
C LYS A 291 -41.08 -38.44 -17.94
N SER A 292 -41.17 -38.48 -19.27
CA SER A 292 -42.16 -39.32 -19.97
C SER A 292 -41.69 -39.69 -21.37
N ILE A 293 -42.12 -40.86 -21.86
CA ILE A 293 -41.98 -41.30 -23.25
C ILE A 293 -43.33 -41.90 -23.67
N VAL A 294 -44.13 -41.14 -24.41
CA VAL A 294 -45.51 -41.52 -24.75
C VAL A 294 -45.64 -41.68 -26.27
N PRO A 295 -46.01 -42.88 -26.77
CA PRO A 295 -46.33 -43.09 -28.16
C PRO A 295 -47.80 -42.72 -28.45
N ASP A 296 -48.04 -42.20 -29.65
CA ASP A 296 -49.37 -41.93 -30.21
C ASP A 296 -49.41 -42.28 -31.71
N PRO A 297 -50.18 -43.32 -32.11
CA PRO A 297 -50.91 -44.26 -31.25
C PRO A 297 -49.95 -45.23 -30.52
N ASP A 298 -50.37 -45.73 -29.36
CA ASP A 298 -49.68 -46.82 -28.63
C ASP A 298 -50.06 -48.23 -29.14
N THR A 299 -51.08 -48.30 -29.99
CA THR A 299 -51.63 -49.54 -30.55
C THR A 299 -51.96 -49.39 -32.03
N LEU A 300 -51.51 -50.33 -32.87
CA LEU A 300 -51.77 -50.35 -34.31
C LEU A 300 -52.88 -51.35 -34.65
N TRP A 301 -53.88 -50.87 -35.40
CA TRP A 301 -54.96 -51.70 -35.94
C TRP A 301 -55.44 -51.12 -37.29
N ALA A 302 -55.81 -51.94 -38.29
CA ALA A 302 -55.78 -53.40 -38.35
C ALA A 302 -54.38 -53.94 -38.75
N PRO A 303 -54.04 -55.21 -38.41
CA PRO A 303 -52.79 -55.85 -38.84
C PRO A 303 -52.83 -56.14 -40.35
N ASN A 304 -52.62 -55.11 -41.15
CA ASN A 304 -52.81 -55.08 -42.61
C ASN A 304 -51.51 -54.94 -43.39
N HIS A 305 -50.35 -55.11 -42.74
CA HIS A 305 -49.01 -55.00 -43.30
C HIS A 305 -48.63 -53.61 -43.82
N LYS A 306 -49.40 -52.56 -43.50
CA LYS A 306 -49.08 -51.18 -43.88
C LYS A 306 -48.30 -50.47 -42.78
N PHE A 307 -47.48 -49.51 -43.17
CA PHE A 307 -46.87 -48.59 -42.21
C PHE A 307 -47.91 -47.66 -41.61
N VAL A 308 -47.82 -47.48 -40.31
CA VAL A 308 -48.57 -46.50 -39.53
C VAL A 308 -47.56 -45.53 -38.93
N PRO A 309 -47.70 -44.22 -39.16
CA PRO A 309 -46.89 -43.23 -38.47
C PRO A 309 -47.25 -43.21 -36.99
N VAL A 310 -46.22 -43.28 -36.13
CA VAL A 310 -46.33 -43.15 -34.69
C VAL A 310 -45.49 -41.95 -34.24
N SER A 311 -46.13 -41.05 -33.50
CA SER A 311 -45.47 -39.92 -32.85
C SER A 311 -45.03 -40.35 -31.46
N ILE A 312 -43.77 -40.11 -31.10
CA ILE A 312 -43.24 -40.30 -29.75
C ILE A 312 -43.01 -38.93 -29.12
N VAL A 313 -43.73 -38.65 -28.03
CA VAL A 313 -43.53 -37.48 -27.17
C VAL A 313 -42.61 -37.88 -26.03
N ALA A 314 -41.34 -37.50 -26.14
CA ALA A 314 -40.36 -37.65 -25.06
C ALA A 314 -40.17 -36.30 -24.36
N THR A 315 -40.32 -36.26 -23.03
CA THR A 315 -40.03 -35.07 -22.22
C THR A 315 -38.88 -35.36 -21.27
N ALA A 316 -37.92 -34.44 -21.19
CA ALA A 316 -36.80 -34.51 -20.28
C ALA A 316 -36.52 -33.13 -19.67
N THR A 317 -36.00 -33.12 -18.46
CA THR A 317 -35.59 -31.91 -17.76
C THR A 317 -34.12 -32.02 -17.39
N ASP A 318 -33.39 -30.94 -17.55
CA ASP A 318 -32.03 -30.84 -17.05
C ASP A 318 -31.85 -29.55 -16.24
N VAL A 319 -30.91 -29.57 -15.30
CA VAL A 319 -30.62 -28.41 -14.43
C VAL A 319 -29.92 -27.31 -15.23
N CYS A 320 -29.10 -27.67 -16.20
CA CYS A 320 -28.18 -26.81 -16.95
C CYS A 320 -28.62 -26.57 -18.39
N ASP A 321 -29.52 -27.40 -18.90
CA ASP A 321 -30.18 -27.21 -20.18
C ASP A 321 -31.71 -27.14 -20.03
N ALA A 322 -32.27 -25.96 -20.32
CA ALA A 322 -33.71 -25.75 -20.28
C ALA A 322 -34.49 -26.56 -21.33
N ALA A 323 -33.81 -27.07 -22.37
CA ALA A 323 -34.45 -27.83 -23.44
C ALA A 323 -33.56 -29.00 -23.94
N PRO A 324 -33.45 -30.09 -23.15
CA PRO A 324 -32.74 -31.28 -23.59
C PRO A 324 -33.32 -31.82 -24.90
N THR A 325 -32.46 -32.31 -25.79
CA THR A 325 -32.86 -32.84 -27.09
C THR A 325 -32.99 -34.35 -27.02
N CYS A 326 -34.16 -34.89 -27.39
CA CYS A 326 -34.38 -36.33 -27.46
C CYS A 326 -34.34 -36.85 -28.90
N LYS A 327 -34.02 -38.14 -29.07
CA LYS A 327 -34.03 -38.85 -30.36
C LYS A 327 -34.38 -40.33 -30.15
N ILE A 328 -34.93 -40.96 -31.20
CA ILE A 328 -35.08 -42.42 -31.23
C ILE A 328 -33.74 -43.02 -31.66
N ASP A 329 -33.15 -43.86 -30.79
CA ASP A 329 -31.88 -44.54 -31.08
C ASP A 329 -32.10 -45.80 -31.91
N SER A 330 -33.12 -46.57 -31.55
CA SER A 330 -33.42 -47.85 -32.18
C SER A 330 -34.85 -48.29 -31.91
N VAL A 331 -35.33 -49.19 -32.76
CA VAL A 331 -36.57 -49.92 -32.58
C VAL A 331 -36.24 -51.40 -32.62
N THR A 332 -36.82 -52.18 -31.72
CA THR A 332 -36.78 -53.64 -31.74
C THR A 332 -38.18 -54.21 -31.69
N SER A 333 -38.34 -55.49 -32.01
CA SER A 333 -39.61 -56.21 -31.97
C SER A 333 -39.42 -57.50 -31.16
N ASN A 334 -40.48 -57.94 -30.48
CA ASN A 334 -40.54 -59.26 -29.84
C ASN A 334 -40.72 -60.41 -30.85
N GLU A 335 -41.08 -60.09 -32.09
CA GLU A 335 -41.24 -61.03 -33.20
C GLU A 335 -40.15 -60.81 -34.27
N PRO A 336 -39.62 -61.88 -34.88
CA PRO A 336 -38.77 -61.80 -36.06
C PRO A 336 -39.40 -61.00 -37.22
N VAL A 337 -38.52 -60.40 -38.02
CA VAL A 337 -38.91 -59.64 -39.22
C VAL A 337 -39.55 -60.55 -40.29
N LEU A 338 -39.05 -61.77 -40.41
CA LEU A 338 -39.52 -62.76 -41.39
C LEU A 338 -39.99 -64.01 -40.66
N ASP A 339 -41.30 -64.11 -40.39
CA ASP A 339 -41.94 -65.25 -39.75
C ASP A 339 -43.19 -65.70 -40.53
N PRO A 340 -43.59 -66.99 -40.45
CA PRO A 340 -44.79 -67.48 -41.10
C PRO A 340 -46.06 -66.71 -40.64
N GLY A 341 -46.65 -65.94 -41.55
CA GLY A 341 -47.87 -65.14 -41.28
C GLY A 341 -47.62 -63.64 -41.11
N SER A 342 -46.38 -63.17 -41.02
CA SER A 342 -46.06 -61.72 -40.93
C SER A 342 -46.11 -61.00 -42.29
N GLY A 343 -46.62 -61.62 -43.35
CA GLY A 343 -46.63 -61.04 -44.70
C GLY A 343 -45.25 -61.01 -45.39
N ASN A 344 -44.16 -61.34 -44.68
CA ASN A 344 -42.77 -61.37 -45.17
C ASN A 344 -42.30 -60.05 -45.82
N THR A 345 -42.75 -58.90 -45.31
CA THR A 345 -42.40 -57.58 -45.87
C THR A 345 -41.38 -56.85 -45.01
N THR A 346 -40.17 -56.64 -45.53
CA THR A 346 -39.12 -55.81 -44.89
C THR A 346 -39.02 -54.43 -45.54
N PRO A 347 -38.69 -53.35 -44.80
CA PRO A 347 -38.46 -53.28 -43.35
C PRO A 347 -39.76 -53.18 -42.53
N ASP A 348 -39.69 -53.45 -41.23
CA ASP A 348 -40.82 -53.42 -40.29
C ASP A 348 -40.98 -52.06 -39.60
N TRP A 349 -39.92 -51.25 -39.61
CA TRP A 349 -39.94 -49.89 -39.11
C TRP A 349 -39.03 -48.97 -39.92
N PHE A 350 -39.31 -47.68 -39.84
CA PHE A 350 -38.45 -46.60 -40.32
C PHE A 350 -38.47 -45.47 -39.28
N ILE A 351 -37.31 -45.03 -38.81
CA ILE A 351 -37.22 -43.89 -37.89
C ILE A 351 -37.19 -42.61 -38.73
N ASP A 352 -38.20 -41.77 -38.58
CA ASP A 352 -38.34 -40.47 -39.24
C ASP A 352 -38.31 -39.33 -38.22
N ASN A 353 -37.13 -38.75 -38.00
CA ASN A 353 -36.96 -37.58 -37.13
C ASN A 353 -36.78 -36.29 -37.95
N PRO A 354 -37.60 -35.24 -37.74
CA PRO A 354 -38.77 -35.18 -36.88
C PRO A 354 -39.98 -35.93 -37.46
N GLY A 355 -40.89 -36.38 -36.60
CA GLY A 355 -42.12 -37.06 -37.01
C GLY A 355 -43.12 -36.14 -37.72
N PRO A 356 -44.35 -36.63 -38.00
CA PRO A 356 -45.41 -35.80 -38.58
C PRO A 356 -45.54 -34.50 -37.79
N LYS A 357 -45.56 -33.37 -38.50
CA LYS A 357 -45.41 -32.00 -37.98
C LYS A 357 -46.50 -31.63 -36.95
N ALA A 358 -46.40 -32.15 -35.73
CA ALA A 358 -47.24 -31.82 -34.59
C ALA A 358 -46.49 -30.87 -33.65
N SER A 359 -47.23 -30.01 -32.95
CA SER A 359 -46.72 -29.13 -31.90
C SER A 359 -47.19 -29.68 -30.55
N PRO A 360 -46.30 -29.99 -29.60
CA PRO A 360 -44.85 -29.85 -29.66
C PRO A 360 -44.18 -30.88 -30.57
N ALA A 361 -42.98 -30.58 -31.06
CA ALA A 361 -42.24 -31.43 -32.01
C ALA A 361 -42.10 -32.86 -31.46
N THR A 362 -42.62 -33.83 -32.21
CA THR A 362 -42.57 -35.25 -31.87
C THR A 362 -41.43 -35.96 -32.59
N LEU A 363 -40.87 -36.99 -31.96
CA LEU A 363 -40.00 -37.93 -32.65
C LEU A 363 -40.88 -38.86 -33.48
N GLY A 364 -40.50 -39.14 -34.73
CA GLY A 364 -41.31 -39.97 -35.61
C GLY A 364 -40.72 -41.36 -35.76
N VAL A 365 -41.62 -42.34 -35.77
CA VAL A 365 -41.31 -43.65 -36.30
C VAL A 365 -42.50 -44.19 -37.09
N GLN A 366 -42.24 -44.73 -38.28
CA GLN A 366 -43.22 -45.53 -38.99
C GLN A 366 -43.06 -46.98 -38.59
N LEU A 367 -44.14 -47.58 -38.08
CA LEU A 367 -44.18 -48.97 -37.65
C LEU A 367 -45.16 -49.75 -38.52
N ARG A 368 -44.77 -50.93 -38.98
CA ARG A 368 -45.65 -51.76 -39.79
C ARG A 368 -46.71 -52.41 -38.90
N ALA A 369 -47.97 -52.19 -39.21
CA ALA A 369 -49.10 -52.85 -38.55
C ALA A 369 -49.19 -54.30 -39.05
N GLU A 370 -48.30 -55.15 -38.55
CA GLU A 370 -48.32 -56.59 -38.79
C GLU A 370 -47.87 -57.35 -37.54
N ARG A 371 -48.19 -58.64 -37.51
CA ARG A 371 -47.89 -59.54 -36.41
C ARG A 371 -47.88 -60.97 -36.91
N SER A 372 -47.26 -61.87 -36.15
CA SER A 372 -47.37 -63.31 -36.37
C SER A 372 -48.83 -63.77 -36.20
N GLY A 373 -49.24 -64.75 -37.01
CA GLY A 373 -50.58 -65.36 -36.93
C GLY A 373 -50.79 -66.19 -35.65
N THR A 374 -49.71 -66.53 -34.94
CA THR A 374 -49.71 -67.25 -33.66
C THR A 374 -48.99 -66.42 -32.60
N GLY A 375 -49.63 -66.08 -31.48
CA GLY A 375 -49.00 -65.35 -30.37
C GLY A 375 -49.83 -64.18 -29.84
N ILE A 376 -49.19 -63.36 -28.99
CA ILE A 376 -49.81 -62.22 -28.28
C ILE A 376 -49.87 -60.93 -29.12
N GLY A 377 -49.36 -60.97 -30.35
CA GLY A 377 -49.17 -59.80 -31.21
C GLY A 377 -47.77 -59.22 -31.14
N ARG A 378 -47.45 -58.38 -32.12
CA ARG A 378 -46.16 -57.71 -32.23
C ARG A 378 -46.09 -56.54 -31.26
N ILE A 379 -44.99 -56.44 -30.54
CA ILE A 379 -44.65 -55.34 -29.65
C ILE A 379 -43.35 -54.74 -30.15
N TYR A 380 -43.45 -53.54 -30.70
CA TYR A 380 -42.29 -52.71 -30.98
C TYR A 380 -41.81 -52.06 -29.68
N THR A 381 -40.53 -52.21 -29.36
CA THR A 381 -39.86 -51.45 -28.30
C THR A 381 -39.06 -50.32 -28.94
N VAL A 382 -39.45 -49.08 -28.65
CA VAL A 382 -38.79 -47.87 -29.15
C VAL A 382 -37.84 -47.35 -28.06
N ASN A 383 -36.54 -47.38 -28.34
CA ASN A 383 -35.50 -46.87 -27.43
C ASN A 383 -35.21 -45.40 -27.77
N VAL A 384 -35.23 -44.55 -26.74
CA VAL A 384 -35.06 -43.10 -26.85
C VAL A 384 -33.89 -42.68 -25.98
N SER A 385 -33.03 -41.80 -26.50
CA SER A 385 -32.05 -41.07 -25.71
C SER A 385 -32.40 -39.59 -25.67
N CYS A 386 -32.12 -38.94 -24.54
CA CYS A 386 -32.15 -37.50 -24.39
C CYS A 386 -30.76 -37.01 -24.00
N SER A 387 -30.32 -35.92 -24.62
CA SER A 387 -29.00 -35.32 -24.41
C SER A 387 -29.15 -33.84 -24.08
N ASP A 388 -28.34 -33.35 -23.14
CA ASP A 388 -28.18 -31.91 -22.90
C ASP A 388 -27.15 -31.30 -23.87
N LYS A 389 -26.93 -29.98 -23.76
CA LYS A 389 -25.92 -29.24 -24.53
C LYS A 389 -24.48 -29.61 -24.21
N SER A 390 -24.23 -30.17 -23.03
CA SER A 390 -22.92 -30.59 -22.55
C SER A 390 -22.55 -31.98 -23.07
N GLY A 391 -23.51 -32.69 -23.65
CA GLY A 391 -23.36 -34.02 -24.22
C GLY A 391 -23.63 -35.15 -23.22
N ASN A 392 -24.12 -34.86 -22.00
CA ASN A 392 -24.53 -35.93 -21.10
C ASN A 392 -25.85 -36.52 -21.59
N THR A 393 -26.02 -37.83 -21.40
CA THR A 393 -27.14 -38.57 -22.00
C THR A 393 -27.86 -39.46 -21.01
N SER A 394 -29.18 -39.55 -21.16
CA SER A 394 -30.02 -40.55 -20.50
C SER A 394 -30.82 -41.32 -21.53
N THR A 395 -31.21 -42.55 -21.18
CA THR A 395 -31.96 -43.43 -22.08
C THR A 395 -33.24 -43.92 -21.41
N GLY A 396 -34.25 -44.16 -22.23
CA GLY A 396 -35.52 -44.73 -21.83
C GLY A 396 -36.14 -45.49 -23.00
N LYS A 397 -37.30 -46.10 -22.76
CA LYS A 397 -38.01 -46.86 -23.79
C LYS A 397 -39.52 -46.76 -23.62
N THR A 398 -40.23 -46.94 -24.72
CA THR A 398 -41.67 -47.15 -24.73
C THR A 398 -42.03 -48.29 -25.69
N THR A 399 -43.29 -48.73 -25.66
CA THR A 399 -43.77 -49.84 -26.48
C THR A 399 -44.98 -49.47 -27.30
N VAL A 400 -45.05 -49.97 -28.53
CA VAL A 400 -46.22 -49.88 -29.41
C VAL A 400 -46.65 -51.29 -29.77
N SER A 401 -47.92 -51.63 -29.57
CA SER A 401 -48.43 -52.98 -29.83
C SER A 401 -49.22 -53.05 -31.14
N VAL A 402 -49.23 -54.19 -31.81
CA VAL A 402 -50.12 -54.49 -32.94
C VAL A 402 -51.20 -55.44 -32.43
N SER A 403 -52.42 -54.92 -32.25
CA SER A 403 -53.50 -55.68 -31.59
C SER A 403 -53.94 -56.89 -32.42
N HIS A 404 -54.35 -57.95 -31.71
CA HIS A 404 -54.87 -59.17 -32.32
C HIS A 404 -56.34 -59.10 -32.72
N ASP A 405 -57.13 -58.37 -31.92
CA ASP A 405 -58.56 -58.15 -32.09
C ASP A 405 -58.86 -56.65 -32.05
N GLN A 406 -59.97 -56.22 -32.67
CA GLN A 406 -60.55 -54.91 -32.33
C GLN A 406 -60.96 -55.00 -30.86
N GLY A 407 -60.29 -54.24 -29.98
CA GLY A 407 -60.74 -54.12 -28.60
C GLY A 407 -62.24 -53.84 -28.58
N SER A 408 -62.97 -54.69 -27.86
CA SER A 408 -64.42 -54.65 -27.62
C SER A 408 -64.91 -53.36 -27.01
#